data_AF-A0A6V7DEG9-F1
#
_entry.id   AF-A0A6V7DEG9-F1
#
_cell.length_a   1.000
_cell.length_b   1.000
_cell.length_c   1.000
_cell.angle_alpha   90.00
_cell.angle_beta   90.00
_cell.angle_gamma   90.00
#
_symmetry.space_group_name_H-M   'P 1'
#
loop_
_entity.id
_entity.type
_entity.pdbx_description
1 polymer ?
#
loop_
_entity_poly.entity_id
_entity_poly.type
_entity_poly.pdbx_seq_one_letter_code
_entity_poly.pdbx_strand_id
1 'polypeptide(L)'
;MSAQLSVTSAPGRKALVMQGMQASIAARVRAGVDLKSPTCIYGLCEAHNVGVRFNDINMEGMYDRTPKPRIHVSVLRPLARRTFTCAHELGHHVFGHGSTIDELREDQASSADRPPNEILADAFAAFVLMPTLGLREAFAKRGLDPNRATALDMYAIACNFGVGQATLVNHLAYGINMINQVQRDRLGRITPKMIRTELLGEVVAMPLTVADRHWNSPTLDIEQDGLLLLPPGVVVDASMLVPERELAAGRLFRAAKCGITRVVIPGTSWATYVRVARRQYIGLARFRHLEEPVDE
;
A
#
# COMPACT_ATOMS: atom_id res chain seq x y z
N MET A 1 36.37 -7.28 -15.08
CA MET A 1 35.90 -6.14 -15.89
C MET A 1 34.78 -5.47 -15.11
N SER A 2 35.07 -4.35 -14.47
CA SER A 2 34.09 -3.62 -13.67
C SER A 2 33.07 -2.97 -14.58
N ALA A 3 31.82 -3.41 -14.50
CA ALA A 3 30.71 -2.74 -15.19
C ALA A 3 30.55 -1.34 -14.58
N GLN A 4 30.89 -0.30 -15.34
CA GLN A 4 30.52 1.06 -14.99
C GLN A 4 29.00 1.14 -14.94
N LEU A 5 28.43 1.25 -13.75
CA LEU A 5 27.02 1.59 -13.55
C LEU A 5 26.79 2.95 -14.23
N SER A 6 26.02 2.97 -15.32
CA SER A 6 25.74 4.21 -16.03
C SER A 6 24.79 5.07 -15.20
N VAL A 7 25.25 6.23 -14.74
CA VAL A 7 24.42 7.23 -14.07
C VAL A 7 23.32 7.68 -15.03
N THR A 8 22.05 7.49 -14.64
CA THR A 8 20.92 7.91 -15.49
C THR A 8 20.71 9.42 -15.37
N SER A 9 20.83 10.15 -16.49
CA SER A 9 20.61 11.60 -16.53
C SER A 9 19.19 12.00 -16.10
N ALA A 10 18.99 13.22 -15.59
CA ALA A 10 17.67 13.69 -15.15
C ALA A 10 16.56 13.59 -16.24
N PRO A 11 16.82 13.96 -17.52
CA PRO A 11 15.88 13.69 -18.62
C PRO A 11 15.60 12.21 -18.83
N GLY A 12 16.62 11.35 -18.71
CA GLY A 12 16.48 9.89 -18.80
C GLY A 12 15.58 9.34 -17.69
N ARG A 13 15.76 9.81 -16.45
CA ARG A 13 14.92 9.41 -15.31
C ARG A 13 13.46 9.78 -15.52
N LYS A 14 13.18 10.99 -16.02
CA LYS A 14 11.81 11.42 -16.33
C LYS A 14 11.16 10.52 -17.38
N ALA A 15 11.91 10.11 -18.41
CA ALA A 15 11.42 9.17 -19.42
C ALA A 15 11.07 7.80 -18.81
N LEU A 16 11.91 7.25 -17.94
CA LEU A 16 11.63 5.99 -17.23
C LEU A 16 10.38 6.10 -16.35
N VAL A 17 10.21 7.20 -15.62
CA VAL A 17 9.01 7.42 -14.79
C VAL A 17 7.74 7.45 -15.65
N MET A 18 7.78 8.10 -16.82
CA MET A 18 6.66 8.10 -17.76
C MET A 18 6.36 6.70 -18.32
N GLN A 19 7.39 5.90 -18.62
CA GLN A 19 7.21 4.51 -19.03
C GLN A 19 6.58 3.66 -17.92
N GLY A 20 7.04 3.79 -16.67
CA GLY A 20 6.43 3.17 -15.50
C GLY A 20 4.94 3.52 -15.35
N MET A 21 4.60 4.80 -15.53
CA MET A 21 3.21 5.26 -15.52
C MET A 21 2.38 4.59 -16.64
N GLN A 22 2.86 4.57 -17.88
CA GLN A 22 2.16 3.96 -19.01
C GLN A 22 1.91 2.46 -18.81
N ALA A 23 2.94 1.73 -18.34
CA ALA A 23 2.85 0.32 -18.02
C ALA A 23 1.84 0.05 -16.89
N SER A 24 1.77 0.92 -15.88
CA SER A 24 0.80 0.80 -14.79
C SER A 24 -0.65 0.93 -15.28
N ILE A 25 -0.91 1.83 -16.23
CA ILE A 25 -2.24 2.02 -16.83
C ILE A 25 -2.63 0.76 -17.61
N ALA A 26 -1.73 0.26 -18.47
CA ALA A 26 -1.96 -0.97 -19.21
C ALA A 26 -2.21 -2.17 -18.27
N ALA A 27 -1.46 -2.25 -17.17
CA ALA A 27 -1.63 -3.30 -16.18
C ALA A 27 -2.98 -3.26 -15.47
N ARG A 28 -3.48 -2.06 -15.13
CA ARG A 28 -4.80 -1.86 -14.54
C ARG A 28 -5.93 -2.20 -15.51
N VAL A 29 -5.82 -1.73 -16.76
CA VAL A 29 -6.79 -2.03 -17.83
C VAL A 29 -6.88 -3.54 -18.07
N ARG A 30 -5.74 -4.23 -18.18
CA ARG A 30 -5.71 -5.70 -18.33
C ARG A 30 -6.39 -6.42 -17.16
N ALA A 31 -6.27 -5.89 -15.95
CA ALA A 31 -6.90 -6.46 -14.76
C ALA A 31 -8.40 -6.10 -14.61
N GLY A 32 -8.96 -5.31 -15.54
CA GLY A 32 -10.36 -4.86 -15.48
C GLY A 32 -10.65 -3.89 -14.34
N VAL A 33 -9.63 -3.22 -13.79
CA VAL A 33 -9.80 -2.20 -12.74
C VAL A 33 -9.72 -0.80 -13.34
N ASP A 34 -10.46 0.14 -12.73
CA ASP A 34 -10.44 1.53 -13.19
C ASP A 34 -9.07 2.21 -12.93
N LEU A 35 -8.92 3.46 -13.35
CA LEU A 35 -7.69 4.24 -13.18
C LEU A 35 -7.72 5.20 -11.99
N LYS A 36 -8.60 4.98 -11.01
CA LYS A 36 -8.82 5.92 -9.88
C LYS A 36 -8.91 5.24 -8.51
N SER A 37 -9.62 4.14 -8.41
CA SER A 37 -9.93 3.47 -7.16
C SER A 37 -8.70 2.72 -6.64
N PRO A 38 -8.50 2.63 -5.32
CA PRO A 38 -7.52 1.70 -4.77
C PRO A 38 -7.77 0.27 -5.28
N THR A 39 -6.70 -0.52 -5.40
CA THR A 39 -6.80 -1.93 -5.84
C THR A 39 -5.98 -2.85 -4.97
N CYS A 40 -6.39 -4.12 -4.88
CA CYS A 40 -5.62 -5.15 -4.21
C CYS A 40 -4.49 -5.62 -5.14
N ILE A 41 -3.24 -5.30 -4.78
CA ILE A 41 -2.08 -5.66 -5.61
C ILE A 41 -1.95 -7.16 -5.85
N TYR A 42 -2.35 -7.99 -4.88
CA TYR A 42 -2.31 -9.45 -5.02
C TYR A 42 -3.30 -9.95 -6.07
N GLY A 43 -4.51 -9.37 -6.13
CA GLY A 43 -5.47 -9.66 -7.19
C GLY A 43 -5.02 -9.13 -8.56
N LEU A 44 -4.34 -7.99 -8.57
CA LEU A 44 -3.71 -7.47 -9.79
C LEU A 44 -2.63 -8.46 -10.30
N CYS A 45 -1.76 -8.98 -9.43
CA CYS A 45 -0.76 -10.00 -9.81
C CYS A 45 -1.41 -11.25 -10.42
N GLU A 46 -2.52 -11.73 -9.85
CA GLU A 46 -3.28 -12.86 -10.39
C GLU A 46 -3.83 -12.59 -11.79
N ALA A 47 -4.36 -11.38 -12.04
CA ALA A 47 -4.82 -10.98 -13.38
C ALA A 47 -3.68 -10.90 -14.41
N HIS A 48 -2.43 -10.80 -13.95
CA HIS A 48 -1.22 -10.90 -14.78
C HIS A 48 -0.61 -12.30 -14.81
N ASN A 49 -1.28 -13.32 -14.25
CA ASN A 49 -0.81 -14.70 -14.13
C ASN A 49 0.49 -14.84 -13.31
N VAL A 50 0.66 -13.99 -12.29
CA VAL A 50 1.78 -14.02 -11.37
C VAL A 50 1.29 -14.47 -9.99
N GLY A 51 1.76 -15.63 -9.53
CA GLY A 51 1.38 -16.14 -8.22
C GLY A 51 2.12 -15.41 -7.10
N VAL A 52 1.43 -14.99 -6.03
CA VAL A 52 2.08 -14.35 -4.88
C VAL A 52 2.09 -15.29 -3.68
N ARG A 53 3.26 -15.43 -3.04
CA ARG A 53 3.44 -16.21 -1.82
C ARG A 53 4.11 -15.37 -0.73
N PHE A 54 3.55 -15.40 0.46
CA PHE A 54 4.18 -14.85 1.65
C PHE A 54 5.09 -15.88 2.31
N ASN A 55 6.28 -15.45 2.71
CA ASN A 55 7.30 -16.32 3.31
C ASN A 55 7.92 -15.64 4.55
N ASP A 56 8.35 -16.45 5.50
CA ASP A 56 9.13 -16.01 6.66
C ASP A 56 10.62 -16.05 6.33
N ILE A 57 11.07 -14.99 5.67
CA ILE A 57 12.44 -14.81 5.21
C ILE A 57 12.83 -13.35 5.40
N ASN A 58 14.09 -13.12 5.77
CA ASN A 58 14.60 -11.77 6.02
C ASN A 58 15.09 -11.10 4.72
N MET A 59 14.16 -10.85 3.79
CA MET A 59 14.36 -10.05 2.57
C MET A 59 13.16 -9.10 2.38
N GLU A 60 13.20 -8.18 1.42
CA GLU A 60 12.00 -7.39 1.06
C GLU A 60 11.06 -8.23 0.17
N GLY A 61 11.55 -8.57 -1.02
CA GLY A 61 10.80 -9.26 -2.07
C GLY A 61 11.71 -10.00 -3.05
N MET A 62 11.11 -10.88 -3.84
CA MET A 62 11.79 -11.61 -4.91
C MET A 62 10.79 -11.93 -6.00
N TYR A 63 11.18 -11.66 -7.24
CA TYR A 63 10.48 -12.11 -8.42
C TYR A 63 11.23 -13.29 -9.05
N ASP A 64 10.52 -14.41 -9.20
CA ASP A 64 11.00 -15.61 -9.88
C ASP A 64 10.24 -15.79 -11.20
N ARG A 65 10.94 -15.68 -12.33
CA ARG A 65 10.33 -15.75 -13.66
C ARG A 65 9.96 -17.18 -14.10
N THR A 66 10.67 -18.20 -13.61
CA THR A 66 10.63 -19.57 -14.18
C THR A 66 10.54 -20.65 -13.10
N PRO A 67 9.85 -21.78 -13.33
CA PRO A 67 9.15 -22.18 -14.56
C PRO A 67 7.78 -21.49 -14.74
N LYS A 68 7.23 -20.89 -13.67
CA LYS A 68 6.03 -20.07 -13.70
C LYS A 68 6.29 -18.79 -12.90
N PRO A 69 5.89 -17.60 -13.39
CA PRO A 69 6.08 -16.34 -12.70
C PRO A 69 5.50 -16.35 -11.28
N ARG A 70 6.34 -16.03 -10.30
CA ARG A 70 5.97 -15.95 -8.89
C ARG A 70 6.64 -14.78 -8.19
N ILE A 71 5.94 -14.21 -7.23
CA ILE A 71 6.46 -13.16 -6.34
C ILE A 71 6.45 -13.70 -4.92
N HIS A 72 7.59 -13.53 -4.25
CA HIS A 72 7.77 -13.86 -2.84
C HIS A 72 7.86 -12.56 -2.06
N VAL A 73 7.07 -12.45 -1.00
CA VAL A 73 7.03 -11.26 -0.13
C VAL A 73 7.27 -11.68 1.32
N SER A 74 8.11 -10.96 2.04
CA SER A 74 8.38 -11.25 3.45
C SER A 74 7.21 -10.88 4.36
N VAL A 75 6.82 -11.79 5.26
CA VAL A 75 5.82 -11.52 6.32
C VAL A 75 6.37 -10.64 7.44
N LEU A 76 7.68 -10.45 7.51
CA LEU A 76 8.37 -9.67 8.53
C LEU A 76 8.27 -8.15 8.29
N ARG A 77 7.55 -7.72 7.25
CA ARG A 77 7.35 -6.32 6.88
C ARG A 77 5.92 -5.86 7.14
N PRO A 78 5.68 -4.58 7.48
CA PRO A 78 4.32 -4.04 7.59
C PRO A 78 3.51 -4.24 6.30
N LEU A 79 2.17 -4.39 6.42
CA LEU A 79 1.28 -4.62 5.28
C LEU A 79 1.51 -3.62 4.13
N ALA A 80 1.58 -2.33 4.45
CA ALA A 80 1.82 -1.28 3.46
C ALA A 80 3.14 -1.44 2.69
N ARG A 81 4.19 -1.93 3.37
CA ARG A 81 5.50 -2.21 2.74
C ARG A 81 5.38 -3.43 1.82
N ARG A 82 4.75 -4.51 2.30
CA ARG A 82 4.44 -5.71 1.49
C ARG A 82 3.67 -5.37 0.21
N THR A 83 2.67 -4.50 0.30
CA THR A 83 1.88 -4.04 -0.87
C THR A 83 2.79 -3.38 -1.90
N PHE A 84 3.65 -2.45 -1.48
CA PHE A 84 4.55 -1.74 -2.39
C PHE A 84 5.60 -2.66 -3.00
N THR A 85 6.24 -3.51 -2.19
CA THR A 85 7.19 -4.52 -2.66
C THR A 85 6.55 -5.45 -3.68
N CYS A 86 5.34 -5.96 -3.42
CA CYS A 86 4.63 -6.80 -4.38
C CYS A 86 4.36 -6.07 -5.71
N ALA A 87 4.05 -4.78 -5.66
CA ALA A 87 3.84 -3.97 -6.86
C ALA A 87 5.15 -3.72 -7.63
N HIS A 88 6.26 -3.54 -6.91
CA HIS A 88 7.60 -3.42 -7.48
C HIS A 88 8.01 -4.68 -8.23
N GLU A 89 7.86 -5.85 -7.60
CA GLU A 89 8.14 -7.14 -8.24
C GLU A 89 7.23 -7.43 -9.44
N LEU A 90 5.95 -7.01 -9.38
CA LEU A 90 5.08 -7.07 -10.55
C LEU A 90 5.57 -6.13 -11.67
N GLY A 91 6.17 -4.99 -11.34
CA GLY A 91 6.84 -4.12 -12.29
C GLY A 91 7.96 -4.86 -13.04
N HIS A 92 8.81 -5.60 -12.32
CA HIS A 92 9.83 -6.45 -12.96
C HIS A 92 9.22 -7.47 -13.92
N HIS A 93 8.11 -8.10 -13.54
CA HIS A 93 7.38 -8.99 -14.43
C HIS A 93 6.87 -8.29 -15.70
N VAL A 94 6.20 -7.15 -15.55
CA VAL A 94 5.58 -6.39 -16.65
C VAL A 94 6.61 -5.91 -17.67
N PHE A 95 7.81 -5.51 -17.21
CA PHE A 95 8.90 -5.10 -18.10
C PHE A 95 9.76 -6.27 -18.61
N GLY A 96 9.43 -7.51 -18.26
CA GLY A 96 10.18 -8.69 -18.70
C GLY A 96 11.61 -8.75 -18.14
N HIS A 97 11.84 -8.13 -16.98
CA HIS A 97 13.11 -8.24 -16.28
C HIS A 97 13.38 -9.71 -15.86
N GLY A 98 14.65 -10.05 -15.64
CA GLY A 98 15.05 -11.36 -15.11
C GLY A 98 14.58 -11.59 -13.68
N SER A 99 14.87 -12.76 -13.10
CA SER A 99 14.61 -12.99 -11.67
C SER A 99 15.41 -11.98 -10.84
N THR A 100 14.76 -11.40 -9.83
CA THR A 100 15.31 -10.36 -8.96
C THR A 100 15.16 -10.78 -7.50
N ILE A 101 16.14 -10.42 -6.68
CA ILE A 101 16.07 -10.50 -5.21
C ILE A 101 16.28 -9.08 -4.71
N ASP A 102 15.28 -8.53 -4.02
CA ASP A 102 15.40 -7.27 -3.30
C ASP A 102 15.89 -7.58 -1.88
N GLU A 103 17.22 -7.58 -1.74
CA GLU A 103 17.87 -7.64 -0.43
C GLU A 103 17.60 -6.35 0.34
N LEU A 104 17.64 -6.43 1.67
CA LEU A 104 17.47 -5.30 2.58
C LEU A 104 18.36 -4.11 2.17
N ARG A 105 17.79 -3.17 1.41
CA ARG A 105 18.43 -1.89 1.16
C ARG A 105 18.23 -1.03 2.39
N GLU A 106 19.24 -0.96 3.24
CA GLU A 106 19.42 0.24 4.05
C GLU A 106 19.49 1.42 3.07
N ASP A 107 18.66 2.44 3.28
CA ASP A 107 18.36 3.58 2.39
C ASP A 107 19.57 4.51 2.06
N GLN A 108 20.77 3.96 1.85
CA GLN A 108 22.04 4.69 1.69
C GLN A 108 22.66 4.65 0.29
N ALA A 109 22.03 4.00 -0.70
CA ALA A 109 22.46 4.19 -2.09
C ALA A 109 22.03 5.58 -2.57
N SER A 110 22.99 6.45 -2.90
CA SER A 110 22.70 7.76 -3.48
C SER A 110 21.74 7.61 -4.67
N SER A 111 20.70 8.42 -4.76
CA SER A 111 19.65 8.24 -5.78
C SER A 111 20.15 8.31 -7.22
N ALA A 112 21.38 8.82 -7.41
CA ALA A 112 22.05 9.02 -8.69
C ALA A 112 22.46 7.70 -9.39
N ASP A 113 22.78 6.65 -8.63
CA ASP A 113 23.34 5.40 -9.18
C ASP A 113 22.31 4.27 -9.32
N ARG A 114 21.01 4.58 -9.16
CA ARG A 114 19.98 3.54 -9.26
C ARG A 114 19.86 3.01 -10.70
N PRO A 115 19.92 1.68 -10.89
CA PRO A 115 19.72 1.05 -12.20
C PRO A 115 18.37 1.42 -12.86
N PRO A 116 18.31 1.58 -14.20
CA PRO A 116 17.08 1.93 -14.91
C PRO A 116 15.88 1.00 -14.66
N ASN A 117 16.13 -0.32 -14.56
CA ASN A 117 15.11 -1.33 -14.28
C ASN A 117 14.44 -1.12 -12.90
N GLU A 118 15.21 -0.74 -11.89
CA GLU A 118 14.72 -0.43 -10.54
C GLU A 118 13.88 0.85 -10.53
N ILE A 119 14.31 1.87 -11.28
CA ILE A 119 13.55 3.12 -11.45
C ILE A 119 12.21 2.84 -12.14
N LEU A 120 12.21 1.99 -13.17
CA LEU A 120 11.00 1.55 -13.87
C LEU A 120 10.04 0.78 -12.94
N ALA A 121 10.56 -0.18 -12.18
CA ALA A 121 9.76 -0.98 -11.25
C ALA A 121 9.15 -0.13 -10.13
N ASP A 122 9.90 0.79 -9.54
CA ASP A 122 9.39 1.73 -8.54
C ASP A 122 8.35 2.70 -9.10
N ALA A 123 8.59 3.24 -10.30
CA ALA A 123 7.63 4.12 -10.94
C ALA A 123 6.33 3.36 -11.24
N PHE A 124 6.43 2.15 -11.78
CA PHE A 124 5.27 1.27 -11.99
C PHE A 124 4.53 1.02 -10.67
N ALA A 125 5.23 0.62 -9.61
CA ALA A 125 4.64 0.33 -8.30
C ALA A 125 3.88 1.53 -7.73
N ALA A 126 4.48 2.71 -7.81
CA ALA A 126 3.87 3.93 -7.32
C ALA A 126 2.59 4.28 -8.09
N PHE A 127 2.63 4.26 -9.43
CA PHE A 127 1.46 4.61 -10.25
C PHE A 127 0.36 3.54 -10.27
N VAL A 128 0.73 2.25 -10.19
CA VAL A 128 -0.26 1.16 -10.20
C VAL A 128 -1.07 1.13 -8.90
N LEU A 129 -0.43 1.46 -7.77
CA LEU A 129 -1.09 1.56 -6.47
C LEU A 129 -1.80 2.90 -6.27
N MET A 130 -1.16 4.00 -6.64
CA MET A 130 -1.65 5.36 -6.42
C MET A 130 -1.79 6.13 -7.75
N PRO A 131 -2.80 5.81 -8.58
CA PRO A 131 -2.95 6.47 -9.87
C PRO A 131 -3.23 7.97 -9.70
N THR A 132 -2.69 8.79 -10.61
CA THR A 132 -2.80 10.26 -10.56
C THR A 132 -4.24 10.74 -10.43
N LEU A 133 -5.18 10.13 -11.17
CA LEU A 133 -6.59 10.50 -11.10
C LEU A 133 -7.20 10.16 -9.73
N GLY A 134 -6.84 9.00 -9.19
CA GLY A 134 -7.26 8.56 -7.86
C GLY A 134 -6.79 9.49 -6.75
N LEU A 135 -5.52 9.90 -6.80
CA LEU A 135 -4.97 10.84 -5.82
C LEU A 135 -5.65 12.21 -5.92
N ARG A 136 -5.81 12.76 -7.12
CA ARG A 136 -6.53 14.04 -7.31
C ARG A 136 -7.95 13.98 -6.76
N GLU A 137 -8.68 12.89 -7.03
CA GLU A 137 -10.03 12.68 -6.50
C GLU A 137 -10.03 12.54 -4.97
N ALA A 138 -9.04 11.86 -4.38
CA ALA A 138 -8.92 11.69 -2.94
C ALA A 138 -8.74 13.02 -2.19
N PHE A 139 -7.92 13.93 -2.74
CA PHE A 139 -7.77 15.29 -2.19
C PHE A 139 -9.02 16.15 -2.42
N ALA A 140 -9.58 16.13 -3.63
CA ALA A 140 -10.77 16.92 -3.97
C ALA A 140 -11.99 16.55 -3.11
N LYS A 141 -12.25 15.25 -2.90
CA LYS A 141 -13.35 14.77 -2.06
C LYS A 141 -13.24 15.17 -0.59
N ARG A 142 -12.01 15.35 -0.10
CA ARG A 142 -11.71 15.81 1.26
C ARG A 142 -11.63 17.33 1.37
N GLY A 143 -11.76 18.06 0.26
CA GLY A 143 -11.59 19.52 0.24
C GLY A 143 -10.18 19.98 0.62
N LEU A 144 -9.16 19.16 0.36
CA LEU A 144 -7.79 19.38 0.81
C LEU A 144 -6.93 20.00 -0.29
N ASP A 145 -6.16 21.04 0.06
CA ASP A 145 -4.99 21.47 -0.70
C ASP A 145 -3.81 20.55 -0.36
N PRO A 146 -3.22 19.83 -1.34
CA PRO A 146 -2.07 18.96 -1.09
C PRO A 146 -0.90 19.65 -0.37
N ASN A 147 -0.68 20.95 -0.62
CA ASN A 147 0.42 21.70 0.02
C ASN A 147 0.11 22.16 1.45
N ARG A 148 -1.14 22.01 1.90
CA ARG A 148 -1.59 22.40 3.26
C ARG A 148 -2.09 21.21 4.08
N ALA A 149 -2.36 20.07 3.45
CA ALA A 149 -2.82 18.86 4.10
C ALA A 149 -1.86 18.42 5.23
N THR A 150 -2.45 17.96 6.33
CA THR A 150 -1.74 17.55 7.54
C THR A 150 -1.14 16.15 7.39
N ALA A 151 -0.31 15.73 8.35
CA ALA A 151 0.19 14.37 8.38
C ALA A 151 -0.93 13.33 8.56
N LEU A 152 -1.98 13.68 9.32
CA LEU A 152 -3.17 12.84 9.52
C LEU A 152 -3.94 12.67 8.21
N ASP A 153 -4.14 13.76 7.45
CA ASP A 153 -4.77 13.69 6.12
C ASP A 153 -4.00 12.77 5.17
N MET A 154 -2.68 12.96 5.11
CA MET A 154 -1.79 12.12 4.29
C MET A 154 -1.83 10.65 4.74
N TYR A 155 -1.92 10.40 6.05
CA TYR A 155 -2.01 9.05 6.60
C TYR A 155 -3.33 8.36 6.22
N ALA A 156 -4.46 9.06 6.32
CA ALA A 156 -5.76 8.52 5.90
C ALA A 156 -5.80 8.22 4.39
N ILE A 157 -5.24 9.11 3.56
CA ILE A 157 -5.12 8.87 2.11
C ILE A 157 -4.20 7.67 1.85
N ALA A 158 -3.05 7.57 2.52
CA ALA A 158 -2.12 6.47 2.36
C ALA A 158 -2.76 5.12 2.76
N CYS A 159 -3.53 5.09 3.85
CA CYS A 159 -4.31 3.92 4.28
C CYS A 159 -5.31 3.49 3.19
N ASN A 160 -6.04 4.44 2.59
CA ASN A 160 -7.00 4.16 1.53
C ASN A 160 -6.35 3.54 0.29
N PHE A 161 -5.12 3.93 -0.06
CA PHE A 161 -4.34 3.33 -1.16
C PHE A 161 -3.49 2.12 -0.75
N GLY A 162 -3.52 1.72 0.53
CA GLY A 162 -2.78 0.56 1.03
C GLY A 162 -1.25 0.71 1.04
N VAL A 163 -0.75 1.95 1.14
CA VAL A 163 0.68 2.28 1.11
C VAL A 163 1.13 2.99 2.38
N GLY A 164 2.45 3.13 2.55
CA GLY A 164 3.02 3.92 3.65
C GLY A 164 2.88 5.42 3.40
N GLN A 165 2.81 6.21 4.47
CA GLN A 165 2.73 7.67 4.36
C GLN A 165 3.94 8.26 3.62
N ALA A 166 5.16 7.80 3.90
CA ALA A 166 6.36 8.25 3.21
C ALA A 166 6.31 7.92 1.70
N THR A 167 5.77 6.75 1.34
CA THR A 167 5.57 6.34 -0.05
C THR A 167 4.61 7.28 -0.78
N LEU A 168 3.47 7.61 -0.16
CA LEU A 168 2.53 8.59 -0.70
C LEU A 168 3.21 9.95 -0.88
N VAL A 169 3.85 10.48 0.16
CA VAL A 169 4.48 11.81 0.15
C VAL A 169 5.57 11.90 -0.93
N ASN A 170 6.41 10.88 -1.08
CA ASN A 170 7.41 10.84 -2.14
C ASN A 170 6.76 10.79 -3.54
N HIS A 171 5.69 10.03 -3.72
CA HIS A 171 4.99 9.97 -4.99
C HIS A 171 4.30 11.30 -5.35
N LEU A 172 3.67 11.96 -4.37
CA LEU A 172 3.10 13.30 -4.53
C LEU A 172 4.15 14.34 -4.94
N ALA A 173 5.35 14.28 -4.36
CA ALA A 173 6.42 15.23 -4.63
C ALA A 173 7.10 14.97 -5.98
N TYR A 174 7.48 13.71 -6.25
CA TYR A 174 8.38 13.39 -7.36
C TYR A 174 7.69 12.71 -8.54
N GLY A 175 6.64 11.92 -8.29
CA GLY A 175 5.92 11.20 -9.34
C GLY A 175 4.94 12.10 -10.09
N ILE A 176 4.11 12.83 -9.34
CA ILE A 176 3.00 13.60 -9.91
C ILE A 176 3.07 15.11 -9.66
N ASN A 177 4.05 15.58 -8.89
CA ASN A 177 4.29 17.00 -8.59
C ASN A 177 3.06 17.74 -8.01
N MET A 178 2.31 17.09 -7.11
CA MET A 178 1.16 17.68 -6.42
C MET A 178 1.55 18.46 -5.15
N ILE A 179 2.71 18.18 -4.57
CA ILE A 179 3.24 18.94 -3.42
C ILE A 179 4.62 19.51 -3.76
N ASN A 180 4.95 20.64 -3.15
CA ASN A 180 6.27 21.24 -3.24
C ASN A 180 7.28 20.58 -2.28
N GLN A 181 8.57 20.86 -2.49
CA GLN A 181 9.65 20.29 -1.71
C GLN A 181 9.59 20.67 -0.22
N VAL A 182 9.14 21.89 0.12
CA VAL A 182 8.98 22.34 1.51
C VAL A 182 7.98 21.48 2.25
N GLN A 183 6.81 21.22 1.65
CA GLN A 183 5.78 20.38 2.24
C GLN A 183 6.25 18.92 2.32
N ARG A 184 6.93 18.42 1.27
CA ARG A 184 7.54 17.08 1.29
C ARG A 184 8.47 16.92 2.47
N ASP A 185 9.41 17.84 2.68
CA ASP A 185 10.42 17.74 3.74
C ASP A 185 9.82 17.90 5.14
N ARG A 186 8.78 18.74 5.28
CA ARG A 186 7.99 18.81 6.51
C ARG A 186 7.33 17.47 6.83
N LEU A 187 6.61 16.88 5.88
CA LEU A 187 5.88 15.63 6.07
C LEU A 187 6.82 14.43 6.22
N GLY A 188 8.00 14.45 5.58
CA GLY A 188 8.99 13.37 5.64
C GLY A 188 9.67 13.21 7.01
N ARG A 189 9.57 14.22 7.89
CA ARG A 189 10.06 14.15 9.27
C ARG A 189 9.06 13.47 10.22
N ILE A 190 7.83 13.26 9.78
CA ILE A 190 6.75 12.72 10.60
C ILE A 190 6.63 11.23 10.34
N THR A 191 6.95 10.41 11.34
CA THR A 191 6.89 8.95 11.21
C THR A 191 5.48 8.42 11.42
N PRO A 192 5.13 7.25 10.86
CA PRO A 192 3.85 6.59 11.16
C PRO A 192 3.62 6.37 12.66
N LYS A 193 4.68 6.14 13.44
CA LYS A 193 4.58 6.03 14.91
C LYS A 193 4.07 7.33 15.53
N MET A 194 4.61 8.48 15.12
CA MET A 194 4.15 9.79 15.61
C MET A 194 2.68 10.04 15.31
N ILE A 195 2.25 9.73 14.09
CA ILE A 195 0.84 9.92 13.65
C ILE A 195 -0.10 9.04 14.48
N ARG A 196 0.26 7.76 14.70
CA ARG A 196 -0.53 6.86 15.55
C ARG A 196 -0.61 7.37 17.00
N THR A 197 0.51 7.82 17.55
CA THR A 197 0.53 8.37 18.92
C THR A 197 -0.37 9.61 19.04
N GLU A 198 -0.34 10.50 18.06
CA GLU A 198 -1.20 11.70 18.03
C GLU A 198 -2.69 11.31 17.95
N LEU A 199 -3.05 10.37 17.08
CA LEU A 199 -4.44 9.92 16.91
C LEU A 199 -5.01 9.20 18.14
N LEU A 200 -4.19 8.40 18.82
CA LEU A 200 -4.63 7.54 19.91
C LEU A 200 -4.39 8.15 21.30
N GLY A 201 -3.61 9.23 21.40
CA GLY A 201 -3.20 9.83 22.67
C GLY A 201 -2.19 9.00 23.46
N GLU A 202 -1.71 7.89 22.91
CA GLU A 202 -0.77 6.98 23.57
C GLU A 202 0.12 6.26 22.54
N VAL A 203 1.25 5.74 23.01
CA VAL A 203 2.17 4.98 22.15
C VAL A 203 1.66 3.55 22.00
N VAL A 204 1.30 3.16 20.77
CA VAL A 204 0.94 1.77 20.43
C VAL A 204 1.96 1.13 19.49
N ALA A 205 2.28 -0.14 19.74
CA ALA A 205 3.13 -0.94 18.86
C ALA A 205 2.37 -1.46 17.63
N MET A 206 1.06 -1.68 17.77
CA MET A 206 0.21 -2.26 16.75
C MET A 206 0.05 -1.31 15.54
N PRO A 207 -0.07 -1.86 14.32
CA PRO A 207 -0.40 -1.06 13.15
C PRO A 207 -1.82 -0.48 13.30
N LEU A 208 -2.04 0.71 12.73
CA LEU A 208 -3.34 1.38 12.70
C LEU A 208 -3.72 1.66 11.25
N THR A 209 -4.86 1.15 10.81
CA THR A 209 -5.49 1.57 9.55
C THR A 209 -6.56 2.60 9.86
N VAL A 210 -6.56 3.72 9.14
CA VAL A 210 -7.60 4.76 9.25
C VAL A 210 -8.47 4.71 8.02
N ALA A 211 -9.75 4.40 8.20
CA ALA A 211 -10.77 4.51 7.16
C ALA A 211 -11.72 5.67 7.50
N ASP A 212 -11.57 6.78 6.78
CA ASP A 212 -12.42 7.95 6.96
C ASP A 212 -13.73 7.82 6.16
N ARG A 213 -14.58 8.85 6.25
CA ARG A 213 -15.86 8.92 5.51
C ARG A 213 -15.69 8.96 3.98
N HIS A 214 -14.47 9.17 3.50
CA HIS A 214 -14.12 9.25 2.08
C HIS A 214 -13.38 7.99 1.59
N TRP A 215 -13.34 6.93 2.41
CA TRP A 215 -12.89 5.61 1.99
C TRP A 215 -13.67 5.15 0.76
N ASN A 216 -12.96 4.79 -0.32
CA ASN A 216 -13.56 4.41 -1.59
C ASN A 216 -13.07 3.06 -2.13
N SER A 217 -12.28 2.33 -1.35
CA SER A 217 -11.91 0.96 -1.66
C SER A 217 -13.03 0.00 -1.24
N PRO A 218 -13.43 -0.98 -2.07
CA PRO A 218 -14.44 -1.98 -1.69
C PRO A 218 -13.97 -2.91 -0.57
N THR A 219 -12.66 -2.99 -0.35
CA THR A 219 -12.04 -3.83 0.67
C THR A 219 -11.00 -3.07 1.47
N LEU A 220 -10.86 -3.43 2.74
CA LEU A 220 -9.80 -2.96 3.65
C LEU A 220 -9.09 -4.19 4.21
N ASP A 221 -7.78 -4.29 3.99
CA ASP A 221 -6.97 -5.40 4.50
C ASP A 221 -6.31 -4.99 5.82
N ILE A 222 -6.40 -5.86 6.82
CA ILE A 222 -5.75 -5.73 8.12
C ILE A 222 -5.26 -7.11 8.60
N GLU A 223 -4.40 -7.13 9.61
CA GLU A 223 -4.01 -8.36 10.30
C GLU A 223 -4.66 -8.43 11.69
N GLN A 224 -4.80 -9.64 12.23
CA GLN A 224 -5.15 -9.84 13.64
C GLN A 224 -4.30 -8.97 14.56
N ASP A 225 -4.92 -8.48 15.64
CA ASP A 225 -4.42 -7.47 16.59
C ASP A 225 -4.19 -6.07 16.01
N GLY A 226 -4.34 -5.90 14.69
CA GLY A 226 -4.30 -4.60 14.05
C GLY A 226 -5.43 -3.70 14.55
N LEU A 227 -5.12 -2.41 14.68
CA LEU A 227 -6.07 -1.38 15.04
C LEU A 227 -6.74 -0.80 13.79
N LEU A 228 -8.03 -0.54 13.88
CA LEU A 228 -8.83 0.02 12.80
C LEU A 228 -9.66 1.19 13.34
N LEU A 229 -9.39 2.39 12.85
CA LEU A 229 -10.18 3.58 13.14
C LEU A 229 -11.21 3.77 12.02
N LEU A 230 -12.49 3.66 12.36
CA LEU A 230 -13.62 3.81 11.43
C LEU A 230 -14.44 5.06 11.77
N PRO A 231 -15.26 5.57 10.83
CA PRO A 231 -16.05 6.76 11.10
C PRO A 231 -17.14 6.50 12.17
N PRO A 232 -17.63 7.56 12.83
CA PRO A 232 -18.78 7.45 13.72
C PRO A 232 -20.00 6.82 13.04
N GLY A 233 -20.79 6.07 13.81
CA GLY A 233 -22.03 5.44 13.31
C GLY A 233 -21.83 4.16 12.51
N VAL A 234 -20.58 3.68 12.35
CA VAL A 234 -20.34 2.38 11.71
C VAL A 234 -20.92 1.24 12.54
N VAL A 235 -21.55 0.29 11.87
CA VAL A 235 -21.97 -1.01 12.41
C VAL A 235 -20.97 -2.06 11.94
N VAL A 236 -20.49 -2.86 12.90
CA VAL A 236 -19.48 -3.90 12.69
C VAL A 236 -19.98 -5.21 13.32
N ASP A 237 -19.44 -6.33 12.85
CA ASP A 237 -19.49 -7.59 13.59
C ASP A 237 -18.47 -7.54 14.74
N ALA A 238 -18.96 -7.45 15.98
CA ALA A 238 -18.12 -7.34 17.17
C ALA A 238 -17.29 -8.59 17.48
N SER A 239 -17.65 -9.75 16.89
CA SER A 239 -16.83 -10.97 17.00
C SER A 239 -15.56 -10.90 16.14
N MET A 240 -15.61 -10.09 15.06
CA MET A 240 -14.49 -9.86 14.14
C MET A 240 -13.70 -8.59 14.48
N LEU A 241 -14.42 -7.52 14.87
CA LEU A 241 -13.88 -6.19 15.16
C LEU A 241 -14.33 -5.73 16.55
N VAL A 242 -13.50 -5.96 17.55
CA VAL A 242 -13.81 -5.65 18.95
C VAL A 242 -13.69 -4.14 19.16
N PRO A 243 -14.75 -3.44 19.62
CA PRO A 243 -14.67 -2.01 19.93
C PRO A 243 -13.71 -1.77 21.10
N GLU A 244 -12.83 -0.78 20.98
CA GLU A 244 -11.93 -0.38 22.06
C GLU A 244 -12.30 0.96 22.67
N ARG A 245 -12.41 2.00 21.83
CA ARG A 245 -12.60 3.39 22.28
C ARG A 245 -13.35 4.22 21.27
N GLU A 246 -14.04 5.23 21.78
CA GLU A 246 -14.56 6.36 21.01
C GLU A 246 -13.50 7.47 21.03
N LEU A 247 -13.11 7.96 19.86
CA LEU A 247 -12.14 9.04 19.67
C LEU A 247 -12.82 10.19 18.91
N ALA A 248 -12.26 11.40 19.01
CA ALA A 248 -12.77 12.55 18.26
C ALA A 248 -12.81 12.30 16.74
N ALA A 249 -11.88 11.49 16.23
CA ALA A 249 -11.78 11.13 14.81
C ALA A 249 -12.67 9.94 14.39
N GLY A 250 -13.27 9.21 15.34
CA GLY A 250 -14.08 8.03 15.03
C GLY A 250 -14.02 6.93 16.10
N ARG A 251 -14.41 5.72 15.71
CA ARG A 251 -14.49 4.54 16.56
C ARG A 251 -13.29 3.64 16.33
N LEU A 252 -12.55 3.34 17.40
CA LEU A 252 -11.39 2.45 17.35
C LEU A 252 -11.81 1.01 17.59
N PHE A 253 -11.34 0.10 16.75
CA PHE A 253 -11.56 -1.34 16.86
C PHE A 253 -10.23 -2.09 16.80
N ARG A 254 -10.21 -3.29 17.39
CA ARG A 254 -9.16 -4.29 17.22
C ARG A 254 -9.68 -5.45 16.38
N ALA A 255 -8.89 -5.88 15.39
CA ALA A 255 -9.19 -7.07 14.61
C ALA A 255 -8.92 -8.34 15.43
N ALA A 256 -9.97 -9.10 15.76
CA ALA A 256 -9.90 -10.25 16.65
C ALA A 256 -9.77 -11.59 15.90
N LYS A 257 -10.59 -11.80 14.87
CA LYS A 257 -10.67 -13.09 14.15
C LYS A 257 -10.34 -12.93 12.66
N CYS A 258 -9.60 -13.90 12.12
CA CYS A 258 -9.38 -14.03 10.67
C CYS A 258 -10.70 -14.23 9.93
N GLY A 259 -10.81 -13.65 8.73
CA GLY A 259 -12.00 -13.79 7.89
C GLY A 259 -12.37 -12.49 7.20
N ILE A 260 -13.62 -12.42 6.72
CA ILE A 260 -14.14 -11.25 6.00
C ILE A 260 -15.43 -10.81 6.68
N THR A 261 -15.50 -9.53 7.07
CA THR A 261 -16.72 -8.93 7.62
C THR A 261 -17.10 -7.67 6.85
N ARG A 262 -18.39 -7.38 6.77
CA ARG A 262 -18.90 -6.16 6.14
C ARG A 262 -19.12 -5.09 7.22
N VAL A 263 -18.56 -3.91 7.00
CA VAL A 263 -18.82 -2.73 7.84
C VAL A 263 -19.60 -1.69 7.05
N VAL A 264 -20.58 -1.07 7.69
CA VAL A 264 -21.50 -0.13 7.04
C VAL A 264 -21.85 1.03 7.96
N ILE A 265 -22.16 2.20 7.40
CA ILE A 265 -22.85 3.26 8.13
C ILE A 265 -24.31 3.26 7.66
N PRO A 266 -25.27 2.80 8.49
CA PRO A 266 -26.67 2.71 8.11
C PRO A 266 -27.22 4.05 7.57
N GLY A 267 -28.04 3.97 6.52
CA GLY A 267 -28.62 5.17 5.89
C GLY A 267 -27.66 5.94 4.97
N THR A 268 -26.47 5.42 4.70
CA THR A 268 -25.50 6.04 3.77
C THR A 268 -25.02 5.04 2.72
N SER A 269 -24.31 5.53 1.70
CA SER A 269 -23.60 4.68 0.73
C SER A 269 -22.27 4.13 1.25
N TRP A 270 -21.85 4.50 2.46
CA TRP A 270 -20.56 4.09 3.01
C TRP A 270 -20.63 2.63 3.48
N ALA A 271 -19.86 1.79 2.81
CA ALA A 271 -19.69 0.38 3.14
C ALA A 271 -18.33 -0.11 2.62
N THR A 272 -17.71 -1.04 3.35
CA THR A 272 -16.51 -1.74 2.89
C THR A 272 -16.44 -3.13 3.52
N TYR A 273 -15.72 -4.05 2.90
CA TYR A 273 -15.40 -5.33 3.50
C TYR A 273 -14.04 -5.24 4.19
N VAL A 274 -14.02 -5.49 5.50
CA VAL A 274 -12.78 -5.65 6.25
C VAL A 274 -12.35 -7.11 6.13
N ARG A 275 -11.17 -7.33 5.57
CA ARG A 275 -10.54 -8.64 5.40
C ARG A 275 -9.40 -8.75 6.40
N VAL A 276 -9.58 -9.61 7.39
CA VAL A 276 -8.61 -9.83 8.47
C VAL A 276 -7.80 -11.07 8.12
N ALA A 277 -6.50 -10.86 7.92
CA ALA A 277 -5.54 -11.95 7.76
C ALA A 277 -4.94 -12.34 9.11
N ARG A 278 -4.45 -13.58 9.20
CA ARG A 278 -3.60 -13.99 10.31
C ARG A 278 -2.35 -13.12 10.31
N ARG A 279 -1.91 -12.69 11.49
CA ARG A 279 -0.67 -11.95 11.64
C ARG A 279 0.50 -12.77 11.07
N GLN A 280 1.27 -12.17 10.17
CA GLN A 280 2.40 -12.82 9.51
C GLN A 280 2.03 -14.11 8.77
N TYR A 281 0.84 -14.17 8.16
CA TYR A 281 0.39 -15.32 7.37
C TYR A 281 1.42 -15.78 6.31
N ILE A 282 1.79 -17.06 6.36
CA ILE A 282 2.69 -17.72 5.39
C ILE A 282 1.85 -18.58 4.45
N GLY A 283 2.05 -18.42 3.15
CA GLY A 283 1.30 -19.20 2.15
C GLY A 283 0.93 -18.38 0.91
N LEU A 284 0.04 -18.94 0.10
CA LEU A 284 -0.44 -18.24 -1.10
C LEU A 284 -1.32 -17.06 -0.71
N ALA A 285 -1.10 -15.91 -1.35
CA ALA A 285 -1.76 -14.66 -0.98
C ALA A 285 -3.30 -14.75 -1.09
N ARG A 286 -3.83 -15.54 -2.04
CA ARG A 286 -5.28 -15.74 -2.20
C ARG A 286 -6.00 -16.39 -1.01
N PHE A 287 -5.25 -17.11 -0.17
CA PHE A 287 -5.80 -17.83 0.98
C PHE A 287 -5.64 -17.08 2.31
N ARG A 288 -5.03 -15.88 2.29
CA ARG A 288 -4.65 -15.15 3.51
C ARG A 288 -5.80 -14.69 4.41
N HIS A 289 -7.04 -14.72 3.93
CA HIS A 289 -8.24 -14.33 4.67
C HIS A 289 -9.21 -15.49 4.87
N LEU A 290 -8.82 -16.72 4.53
CA LEU A 290 -9.66 -17.88 4.85
C LEU A 290 -9.79 -17.97 6.36
N GLU A 291 -11.01 -18.27 6.81
CA GLU A 291 -11.27 -18.57 8.21
C GLU A 291 -10.49 -19.82 8.59
N GLU A 292 -9.93 -19.83 9.81
CA GLU A 292 -9.34 -21.05 10.34
C GLU A 292 -10.47 -22.08 10.50
N PRO A 293 -10.24 -23.34 10.09
CA PRO A 293 -11.20 -24.40 10.41
C PRO A 293 -11.41 -24.39 11.93
N VAL A 294 -12.66 -24.51 12.36
CA VAL A 294 -12.95 -24.76 13.76
C VAL A 294 -12.34 -26.11 14.06
N ASP A 295 -11.27 -26.15 14.87
CA ASP A 295 -10.74 -27.42 15.38
C ASP A 295 -11.89 -28.12 16.12
N GLU A 296 -12.38 -29.24 15.57
CA GLU A 296 -13.28 -30.19 16.25
C GLU A 296 -12.53 -30.99 17.31
#